data_AF-A0A963VKP1-F1
#
_entry.id   AF-A0A963VKP1-F1
#
_cell.length_a   1.000
_cell.length_b   1.000
_cell.length_c   1.000
_cell.angle_alpha   90.00
_cell.angle_beta   90.00
_cell.angle_gamma   90.00
#
_symmetry.space_group_name_H-M   'P 1'
#
loop_
_entity.id
_entity.type
_entity.pdbx_description
1 polymer ?
#
loop_
_entity_poly.entity_id
_entity_poly.type
_entity_poly.pdbx_seq_one_letter_code
_entity_poly.pdbx_strand_id
1 'polypeptide(L)'
;AAFFDGHVAYDDNYSGLADTLEEGERLAHLLGNKHVVLMKNHGALVVGDTVAQAYRRLYRLERVCRMQLIAMAAAGGSGGQLAVLGADVVERVQAINPHDSHSRADRERLFFEAMMRVLDRELPGYRD
;
A
#
# COMPACT_ATOMS: atom_id res chain seq x y z
N ALA A 1 -3.55 -7.84 3.35
CA ALA A 1 -2.60 -8.41 2.38
C ALA A 1 -3.27 -8.68 1.04
N ALA A 2 -4.36 -9.47 0.97
CA ALA A 2 -5.00 -9.92 -0.28
C ALA A 2 -5.21 -8.84 -1.37
N PHE A 3 -5.63 -7.62 -1.02
CA PHE A 3 -5.80 -6.51 -1.98
C PHE A 3 -4.49 -6.01 -2.63
N PHE A 4 -3.33 -6.41 -2.13
CA PHE A 4 -2.02 -6.11 -2.71
C PHE A 4 -1.39 -7.31 -3.43
N ASP A 5 -2.01 -8.49 -3.38
CA ASP A 5 -1.51 -9.65 -4.10
C ASP A 5 -1.40 -9.36 -5.59
N GLY A 6 -0.25 -9.62 -6.20
CA GLY A 6 0.06 -9.25 -7.59
C GLY A 6 0.33 -7.75 -7.85
N HIS A 7 0.12 -6.86 -6.88
CA HIS A 7 0.20 -5.39 -7.05
C HIS A 7 1.40 -4.71 -6.35
N VAL A 8 2.38 -5.49 -5.89
CA VAL A 8 3.62 -5.01 -5.29
C VAL A 8 4.81 -5.41 -6.16
N ALA A 9 5.64 -4.44 -6.52
CA ALA A 9 6.98 -4.66 -7.06
C ALA A 9 8.00 -4.64 -5.92
N TYR A 10 9.10 -5.36 -6.10
CA TYR A 10 10.21 -5.41 -5.15
C TYR A 10 11.45 -4.86 -5.82
N ASP A 11 12.04 -3.84 -5.19
CA ASP A 11 13.34 -3.33 -5.57
C ASP A 11 14.38 -3.81 -4.57
N ASP A 12 15.20 -4.76 -5.01
CA ASP A 12 16.30 -5.30 -4.20
C ASP A 12 17.62 -4.52 -4.36
N ASN A 13 17.66 -3.54 -5.27
CA ASN A 13 18.85 -2.76 -5.56
C ASN A 13 18.85 -1.44 -4.77
N TYR A 14 19.52 -1.44 -3.61
CA TYR A 14 19.73 -0.23 -2.82
C TYR A 14 21.15 0.31 -3.00
N SER A 15 21.29 1.40 -3.74
CA SER A 15 22.58 2.04 -4.07
C SER A 15 22.99 3.19 -3.14
N GLY A 16 22.16 3.53 -2.14
CA GLY A 16 22.41 4.64 -1.22
C GLY A 16 21.34 5.73 -1.34
N LEU A 17 21.75 6.99 -1.39
CA LEU A 17 20.81 8.11 -1.54
C LEU A 17 20.24 8.12 -2.96
N ALA A 18 18.92 8.29 -3.07
CA ALA A 18 18.26 8.43 -4.36
C ALA A 18 18.52 9.83 -4.94
N ASP A 19 19.60 9.96 -5.72
CA ASP A 19 20.09 11.23 -6.24
C ASP A 19 20.19 11.29 -7.78
N THR A 20 19.72 10.26 -8.48
CA THR A 20 19.80 10.16 -9.94
C THR A 20 18.43 10.03 -10.62
N LEU A 21 18.33 10.54 -11.85
CA LEU A 21 17.13 10.37 -12.68
C LEU A 21 16.98 8.91 -13.13
N GLU A 22 18.11 8.23 -13.36
CA GLU A 22 18.21 6.83 -13.75
C GLU A 22 17.54 5.91 -12.72
N GLU A 23 17.67 6.20 -11.43
CA GLU A 23 16.96 5.46 -10.38
C GLU A 23 15.44 5.64 -10.49
N GLY A 24 14.98 6.87 -10.72
CA GLY A 24 13.56 7.15 -10.94
C GLY A 24 12.98 6.41 -12.15
N GLU A 25 13.69 6.43 -13.28
CA GLU A 25 13.30 5.70 -14.49
C GLU A 25 13.24 4.19 -14.24
N ARG A 26 14.25 3.63 -13.56
CA ARG A 26 14.29 2.21 -13.21
C ARG A 26 13.11 1.83 -12.30
N LEU A 27 12.82 2.63 -11.28
CA LEU A 27 11.69 2.39 -10.37
C LEU A 27 10.34 2.48 -11.11
N ALA A 28 10.20 3.43 -12.04
CA ALA A 28 9.00 3.54 -12.89
C ALA A 28 8.82 2.29 -13.79
N HIS A 29 9.89 1.81 -14.42
CA HIS A 29 9.85 0.57 -15.20
C HIS A 29 9.53 -0.66 -14.34
N LEU A 30 10.13 -0.75 -13.15
CA LEU A 30 9.91 -1.84 -12.20
C LEU A 30 8.48 -1.86 -11.66
N LEU A 31 7.90 -0.69 -11.39
CA LEU A 31 6.52 -0.55 -10.96
C LEU A 31 5.55 -1.10 -12.03
N GLY A 32 5.77 -0.75 -13.30
CA GLY A 32 4.90 -1.18 -14.41
C GLY A 32 3.43 -0.87 -14.13
N ASN A 33 2.56 -1.89 -14.20
CA ASN A 33 1.13 -1.75 -13.94
C ASN A 33 0.74 -1.99 -12.46
N LYS A 34 1.71 -2.00 -11.55
CA LYS A 34 1.49 -2.18 -10.10
C LYS A 34 1.28 -0.82 -9.43
N HIS A 35 1.06 -0.83 -8.11
CA HIS A 35 0.76 0.39 -7.36
C HIS A 35 1.73 0.66 -6.20
N VAL A 36 2.58 -0.30 -5.88
CA VAL A 36 3.52 -0.24 -4.77
C VAL A 36 4.87 -0.77 -5.23
N VAL A 37 5.95 -0.08 -4.86
CA VAL A 37 7.30 -0.63 -4.86
C VAL A 37 7.77 -0.72 -3.42
N LEU A 38 8.14 -1.91 -2.95
CA LEU A 38 8.88 -2.09 -1.71
C LEU A 38 10.37 -2.06 -2.04
N MET A 39 11.06 -1.05 -1.53
CA MET A 39 12.48 -0.80 -1.76
C MET A 39 13.26 -1.34 -0.56
N LYS A 40 14.02 -2.41 -0.80
CA LYS A 40 14.76 -3.14 0.23
C LYS A 40 15.70 -2.18 0.97
N ASN A 41 15.65 -2.22 2.30
CA ASN A 41 16.44 -1.35 3.19
C ASN A 41 16.13 0.15 3.10
N HIS A 42 15.09 0.56 2.36
CA HIS A 42 14.72 1.96 2.19
C HIS A 42 13.30 2.25 2.69
N GLY A 43 12.28 1.64 2.09
CA GLY A 43 10.89 2.02 2.37
C GLY A 43 9.93 1.59 1.26
N ALA A 44 8.88 2.39 1.05
CA ALA A 44 7.85 2.10 0.07
C ALA A 44 7.53 3.32 -0.80
N LEU A 45 7.37 3.09 -2.09
CA LEU A 45 6.78 4.03 -3.05
C LEU A 45 5.36 3.56 -3.35
N VAL A 46 4.37 4.46 -3.27
CA VAL A 46 2.97 4.13 -3.54
C VAL A 46 2.38 5.16 -4.48
N VAL A 47 1.72 4.71 -5.54
CA VAL A 47 1.12 5.57 -6.55
C VAL A 47 -0.41 5.41 -6.62
N GLY A 48 -1.06 6.39 -7.22
CA GLY A 48 -2.46 6.31 -7.64
C GLY A 48 -2.84 7.49 -8.51
N ASP A 49 -3.97 7.36 -9.21
CA ASP A 49 -4.47 8.36 -10.15
C ASP A 49 -4.93 9.64 -9.44
N THR A 50 -5.16 9.54 -8.12
CA THR A 50 -5.49 10.66 -7.24
C THR A 50 -4.72 10.55 -5.93
N VAL A 51 -4.54 11.68 -5.25
CA VAL A 51 -3.97 11.71 -3.89
C VAL A 51 -4.76 10.81 -2.93
N ALA A 52 -6.10 10.82 -3.02
CA ALA A 52 -6.96 9.98 -2.18
C ALA A 52 -6.69 8.49 -2.37
N GLN A 53 -6.48 8.06 -3.61
CA GLN A 53 -6.16 6.67 -3.95
C GLN A 53 -4.76 6.29 -3.43
N ALA A 54 -3.73 7.08 -3.73
CA ALA A 54 -2.37 6.84 -3.28
C ALA A 54 -2.31 6.80 -1.73
N TYR A 55 -2.95 7.75 -1.07
CA TYR A 55 -3.03 7.82 0.38
C TYR A 55 -3.71 6.60 1.00
N ARG A 56 -4.86 6.17 0.47
CA ARG A 56 -5.56 5.00 1.00
C ARG A 56 -4.75 3.71 0.82
N ARG A 57 -4.05 3.57 -0.31
CA ARG A 57 -3.11 2.45 -0.54
C ARG A 57 -1.98 2.50 0.49
N LEU A 58 -1.32 3.65 0.67
CA LEU A 58 -0.24 3.81 1.64
C LEU A 58 -0.70 3.49 3.06
N TYR A 59 -1.86 4.03 3.47
CA TYR A 59 -2.46 3.75 4.78
C TYR A 59 -2.71 2.26 5.00
N ARG A 60 -3.25 1.56 4.00
CA ARG A 60 -3.48 0.11 4.08
C ARG A 60 -2.16 -0.65 4.09
N LEU A 61 -1.16 -0.21 3.32
CA LEU A 61 0.16 -0.83 3.24
C LEU A 61 0.85 -0.82 4.60
N GLU A 62 0.89 0.33 5.27
CA GLU A 62 1.46 0.45 6.62
C GLU A 62 0.81 -0.55 7.59
N ARG A 63 -0.52 -0.61 7.60
CA ARG A 63 -1.26 -1.49 8.51
C ARG A 63 -1.01 -2.96 8.25
N VAL A 64 -0.93 -3.38 6.98
CA VAL A 64 -0.66 -4.79 6.66
C VAL A 64 0.80 -5.15 6.96
N CYS A 65 1.76 -4.26 6.72
CA CYS A 65 3.16 -4.48 7.08
C CYS A 65 3.32 -4.61 8.60
N ARG A 66 2.68 -3.71 9.37
CA ARG A 66 2.66 -3.79 10.84
C ARG A 66 2.04 -5.11 11.31
N MET A 67 0.90 -5.50 10.75
CA MET A 67 0.24 -6.75 11.12
C MET A 67 1.09 -7.98 10.76
N GLN A 68 1.78 -7.95 9.62
CA GLN A 68 2.70 -9.02 9.23
C GLN A 68 3.84 -9.19 10.24
N LEU A 69 4.46 -8.10 10.68
CA LEU A 69 5.52 -8.16 11.69
C LEU A 69 5.00 -8.72 13.02
N ILE A 70 3.82 -8.28 13.47
CA ILE A 70 3.18 -8.79 14.70
C ILE A 70 2.87 -10.29 14.57
N ALA A 71 2.29 -10.71 13.44
CA ALA A 71 1.95 -12.11 13.20
C ALA A 71 3.20 -13.00 13.15
N MET A 72 4.25 -12.57 12.45
CA MET A 72 5.54 -13.28 12.40
C MET A 72 6.16 -13.40 13.80
N ALA A 73 6.16 -12.32 14.57
CA ALA A 73 6.68 -12.35 15.95
C ALA A 73 5.90 -13.36 16.81
N ALA A 74 4.56 -13.35 16.73
CA ALA A 74 3.70 -14.29 17.46
C ALA A 74 3.90 -15.76 17.02
N ALA A 75 4.28 -15.99 15.77
CA ALA A 75 4.50 -17.32 15.22
C ALA A 75 5.89 -17.91 15.49
N GLY A 76 6.79 -17.19 16.19
CA GLY A 76 8.16 -17.64 16.46
C GLY A 76 9.22 -17.00 15.55
N GLY A 77 8.95 -15.82 15.00
CA GLY A 77 9.87 -15.07 14.15
C GLY A 77 9.93 -15.63 12.72
N SER A 78 11.09 -15.49 12.06
CA SER A 78 11.27 -15.87 10.65
C SER A 78 11.08 -17.37 10.35
N GLY A 79 11.11 -18.24 11.38
CA GLY A 79 10.85 -19.67 11.26
C GLY A 79 9.41 -20.08 11.57
N GLY A 80 8.55 -19.12 11.95
CA GLY A 80 7.16 -19.36 12.29
C GLY A 80 6.26 -19.61 11.08
N GLN A 81 5.28 -20.49 11.24
CA GLN A 81 4.28 -20.73 10.20
C GLN A 81 3.09 -19.78 10.35
N LEU A 82 2.79 -19.05 9.29
CA LEU A 82 1.58 -18.23 9.19
C LEU A 82 0.51 -18.95 8.38
N ALA A 83 -0.75 -18.80 8.78
CA ALA A 83 -1.88 -19.25 7.98
C ALA A 83 -2.03 -18.35 6.75
N VAL A 84 -1.69 -18.87 5.57
CA VAL A 84 -1.81 -18.16 4.29
C VAL A 84 -3.23 -18.32 3.74
N LEU A 85 -3.79 -17.25 3.18
CA LEU A 85 -5.11 -17.28 2.55
C LEU A 85 -5.08 -18.12 1.27
N GLY A 86 -6.15 -18.87 1.02
CA GLY A 86 -6.37 -19.55 -0.26
C GLY A 86 -6.54 -18.57 -1.42
N ALA A 87 -6.13 -18.97 -2.62
CA ALA A 87 -6.20 -18.13 -3.82
C ALA A 87 -7.64 -17.67 -4.14
N ASP A 88 -8.64 -18.52 -3.87
CA ASP A 88 -10.06 -18.19 -4.07
C ASP A 88 -10.53 -17.03 -3.17
N VAL A 89 -9.99 -16.94 -1.95
CA VAL A 89 -10.28 -15.85 -1.02
C VAL A 89 -9.62 -14.56 -1.51
N VAL A 90 -8.38 -14.65 -2.00
CA VAL A 90 -7.66 -13.49 -2.57
C VAL A 90 -8.42 -12.93 -3.77
N GLU A 91 -8.79 -13.80 -4.72
CA GLU A 91 -9.56 -13.41 -5.92
C GLU A 91 -10.88 -12.74 -5.54
N ARG A 92 -11.63 -13.31 -4.60
CA ARG A 92 -12.89 -12.74 -4.12
C ARG A 92 -12.72 -11.37 -3.45
N VAL A 93 -11.62 -11.14 -2.73
CA VAL A 93 -11.29 -9.82 -2.15
C VAL A 93 -10.93 -8.80 -3.24
N GLN A 94 -10.30 -9.25 -4.33
CA GLN A 94 -9.91 -8.41 -5.46
C GLN A 94 -11.02 -8.18 -6.49
N ALA A 95 -12.08 -8.98 -6.48
CA ALA A 95 -13.23 -8.83 -7.36
C ALA A 95 -14.00 -7.52 -7.09
N ILE A 96 -14.70 -7.03 -8.12
CA ILE A 96 -15.69 -5.96 -7.94
C ILE A 96 -16.96 -6.62 -7.39
N ASN A 97 -17.43 -6.16 -6.23
CA ASN A 97 -18.72 -6.58 -5.70
C ASN A 97 -19.83 -5.71 -6.32
N PRO A 98 -20.74 -6.28 -7.13
CA PRO A 98 -21.82 -5.50 -7.76
C PRO A 98 -22.83 -4.94 -6.75
N HIS A 99 -22.83 -5.45 -5.52
CA HIS A 99 -23.68 -4.97 -4.43
C HIS A 99 -23.02 -3.88 -3.58
N ASP A 100 -21.81 -3.41 -3.96
CA ASP A 100 -21.20 -2.27 -3.30
C ASP A 100 -22.03 -1.00 -3.54
N SER A 101 -22.45 -0.32 -2.47
CA SER A 101 -23.20 0.93 -2.54
C SER A 101 -22.39 2.11 -3.09
N HIS A 102 -21.06 1.96 -3.18
CA HIS A 102 -20.13 2.99 -3.63
C HIS A 102 -19.07 2.38 -4.53
N SER A 103 -18.68 3.12 -5.57
CA SER A 103 -17.57 2.73 -6.43
C SER A 103 -16.26 2.63 -5.64
N ARG A 104 -15.22 2.02 -6.22
CA ARG A 104 -13.88 2.00 -5.59
C ARG A 104 -13.34 3.42 -5.40
N ALA A 105 -13.47 4.26 -6.42
CA ALA A 105 -13.05 5.66 -6.40
C ALA A 105 -13.79 6.46 -5.32
N ASP A 106 -15.12 6.28 -5.19
CA ASP A 106 -15.89 6.96 -4.14
C ASP A 106 -15.41 6.55 -2.75
N ARG A 107 -15.15 5.26 -2.53
CA ARG A 107 -14.64 4.78 -1.24
C ARG A 107 -13.24 5.32 -0.93
N GLU A 108 -12.42 5.56 -1.94
CA GLU A 108 -11.10 6.19 -1.79
C GLU A 108 -11.24 7.66 -1.40
N ARG A 109 -12.07 8.41 -2.12
CA ARG A 109 -12.38 9.81 -1.82
C ARG A 109 -12.97 9.97 -0.43
N LEU A 110 -14.02 9.23 -0.10
CA LEU A 110 -14.72 9.31 1.20
C LEU A 110 -13.79 8.98 2.37
N PHE A 111 -12.89 8.01 2.19
CA PHE A 111 -11.87 7.68 3.21
C PHE A 111 -10.88 8.84 3.38
N PHE A 112 -10.39 9.41 2.28
CA PHE A 112 -9.46 10.54 2.33
C PHE A 112 -10.12 11.75 3.00
N GLU A 113 -11.35 12.11 2.62
CA GLU A 113 -12.11 13.18 3.26
C GLU A 113 -12.30 12.96 4.77
N ALA A 114 -12.52 11.72 5.20
CA ALA A 114 -12.59 11.38 6.62
C ALA A 114 -11.26 11.64 7.33
N MET A 115 -10.14 11.30 6.69
CA MET A 115 -8.81 11.55 7.25
C MET A 115 -8.46 13.04 7.25
N MET A 116 -8.91 13.81 6.25
CA MET A 116 -8.78 15.27 6.25
C MET A 116 -9.56 15.92 7.39
N ARG A 117 -10.77 15.41 7.74
CA ARG A 117 -11.50 15.89 8.93
C ARG A 117 -10.76 15.61 10.24
N VAL A 118 -9.99 14.53 10.32
CA VAL A 118 -9.10 14.27 11.46
C VAL A 118 -7.96 15.27 11.45
N LEU A 119 -7.29 15.46 10.32
CA LEU A 119 -6.18 16.40 10.19
C LEU A 119 -6.60 17.85 10.52
N ASP A 120 -7.74 18.30 10.01
CA ASP A 120 -8.31 19.63 10.29
C ASP A 120 -8.52 19.87 11.79
N ARG A 121 -8.83 18.81 12.57
CA ARG A 121 -9.05 18.91 14.01
C ARG A 121 -7.74 18.84 14.82
N GLU A 122 -6.84 17.94 14.45
CA GLU A 122 -5.65 17.62 15.26
C GLU A 122 -4.42 18.46 14.87
N LEU A 123 -4.28 18.83 13.59
CA LEU A 123 -3.13 19.55 13.03
C LEU A 123 -3.60 20.57 11.96
N PRO A 124 -4.34 21.61 12.37
CA PRO A 124 -4.74 22.69 11.45
C PRO A 124 -3.52 23.48 10.94
N GLY A 125 -3.69 24.21 9.84
CA GLY A 125 -2.67 25.11 9.27
C GLY A 125 -1.96 24.61 8.00
N TYR A 126 -2.22 23.37 7.55
CA TYR A 126 -1.64 22.86 6.30
C TYR A 126 -2.20 23.49 5.01
N ARG A 127 -3.27 24.30 5.14
CA ARG A 127 -3.95 24.95 4.01
C ARG A 127 -3.46 26.39 3.76
N ASP A 128 -2.72 26.95 4.71
CA ASP A 128 -2.18 28.31 4.64
C ASP A 128 -0.87 28.32 3.85
#